data_AF-M4JZR0-F1
#
_entry.id   AF-M4JZR0-F1
#
_cell.length_a   1.000
_cell.length_b   1.000
_cell.length_c   1.000
_cell.angle_alpha   90.00
_cell.angle_beta   90.00
_cell.angle_gamma   90.00
#
_symmetry.space_group_name_H-M   'P 1'
#
loop_
_entity.id
_entity.type
_entity.pdbx_description
1 polymer ?
#
loop_
_entity_poly.entity_id
_entity_poly.type
_entity_poly.pdbx_seq_one_letter_code
_entity_poly.pdbx_strand_id
1 'polypeptide(L)'
;WGPFDLLIGGSPCNDLSMVNPLRKGLFEGTGRLFFEFYRILTLLKPKEDDDRPFFWLFENVVFMSANDKSDICRFLECNPILIDAVKVSPAHRARYFWGNLPGMNRPLATSLDDKVALQDCLEVGRTAKFDKVRTITTKSNSIRQGKSGPLPVAM
;
A
#
# COMPACT_ATOMS: atom_id res chain seq x y z
N TRP A 1 2.13 -24.42 -13.19
CA TRP A 1 1.14 -23.39 -13.57
C TRP A 1 1.78 -22.13 -14.16
N GLY A 2 2.98 -22.18 -14.73
CA GLY A 2 3.62 -21.02 -15.37
C GLY A 2 3.82 -21.25 -16.88
N PRO A 3 4.37 -20.27 -17.63
CA PRO A 3 5.02 -19.03 -17.16
C PRO A 3 4.05 -17.92 -16.70
N PHE A 4 4.58 -16.93 -15.98
CA PHE A 4 3.85 -15.73 -15.56
C PHE A 4 4.61 -14.49 -16.00
N ASP A 5 3.88 -13.47 -16.47
CA ASP A 5 4.44 -12.19 -16.93
C ASP A 5 4.35 -11.09 -15.86
N LEU A 6 3.48 -11.25 -14.87
CA LEU A 6 3.26 -10.30 -13.79
C LEU A 6 3.04 -11.01 -12.44
N LEU A 7 3.83 -10.64 -11.44
CA LEU A 7 3.65 -11.05 -10.04
C LEU A 7 3.32 -9.84 -9.15
N ILE A 8 2.18 -9.85 -8.48
CA ILE A 8 1.79 -8.79 -7.54
C ILE A 8 1.52 -9.34 -6.15
N GLY A 9 1.77 -8.53 -5.12
CA GLY A 9 1.47 -8.91 -3.75
C GLY A 9 1.54 -7.76 -2.75
N GLY A 10 0.88 -7.96 -1.61
CA GLY A 10 1.01 -7.11 -0.43
C GLY A 10 0.85 -7.98 0.81
N SER A 11 1.91 -8.12 1.60
CA SER A 11 1.86 -8.96 2.80
C SER A 11 1.06 -8.27 3.92
N PRO A 12 0.45 -9.03 4.84
CA PRO A 12 -0.26 -8.44 5.98
C PRO A 12 0.65 -7.49 6.78
N CYS A 13 0.20 -6.25 6.95
CA CYS A 13 0.99 -5.22 7.63
C CYS A 13 0.82 -5.21 9.17
N ASN A 14 0.09 -6.16 9.75
CA ASN A 14 -0.27 -6.14 11.17
C ASN A 14 0.95 -6.19 12.10
N ASP A 15 1.96 -6.98 11.73
CA ASP A 15 3.23 -7.09 12.47
C ASP A 15 4.32 -6.16 11.94
N LEU A 16 4.07 -5.42 10.86
CA LEU A 16 5.00 -4.44 10.28
C LEU A 16 4.63 -3.00 10.68
N SER A 17 3.34 -2.71 10.83
CA SER A 17 2.86 -1.36 11.10
C SER A 17 3.16 -0.94 12.53
N MET A 18 3.81 0.22 12.68
CA MET A 18 4.02 0.86 13.99
C MET A 18 2.72 1.35 14.64
N VAL A 19 1.57 1.31 13.94
CA VAL A 19 0.24 1.53 14.53
C VAL A 19 -0.12 0.41 15.52
N ASN A 20 0.41 -0.80 15.31
CA ASN A 20 0.25 -1.90 16.26
C ASN A 20 1.38 -1.88 17.31
N PRO A 21 1.07 -1.63 18.60
CA PRO A 21 2.09 -1.68 19.65
C PRO A 21 2.61 -3.09 19.91
N LEU A 22 1.82 -4.13 19.60
CA LEU A 22 2.18 -5.55 19.79
C LEU A 22 2.81 -6.18 18.54
N ARG A 23 3.32 -5.36 17.62
CA ARG A 23 3.93 -5.82 16.37
C ARG A 23 5.14 -6.73 16.66
N LYS A 24 5.30 -7.78 15.86
CA LYS A 24 6.44 -8.71 15.97
C LYS A 24 7.58 -8.45 14.98
N GLY A 25 7.37 -7.56 14.01
CA GLY A 25 8.37 -7.22 12.98
C GLY A 25 8.34 -8.17 11.79
N LEU A 26 9.31 -8.00 10.88
CA LEU A 26 9.38 -8.74 9.61
C LEU A 26 9.63 -10.24 9.76
N PHE A 27 10.39 -10.66 10.78
CA PHE A 27 10.85 -12.05 10.92
C PHE A 27 9.90 -12.94 11.74
N GLU A 28 8.89 -12.36 12.39
CA GLU A 28 7.96 -13.08 13.24
C GLU A 28 6.49 -12.83 12.85
N GLY A 29 5.58 -13.61 13.44
CA GLY A 29 4.14 -13.44 13.25
C GLY A 29 3.71 -13.55 11.78
N THR A 30 3.00 -12.52 11.32
CA THR A 30 2.54 -12.37 9.93
C THR A 30 3.52 -11.63 9.04
N GLY A 31 4.53 -10.94 9.61
CA GLY A 31 5.56 -10.23 8.84
C GLY A 31 6.34 -11.17 7.92
N ARG A 32 6.59 -12.40 8.39
CA ARG A 32 7.32 -13.43 7.63
C ARG A 32 6.69 -13.81 6.30
N LEU A 33 5.40 -13.51 6.09
CA LEU A 33 4.72 -13.77 4.82
C LEU A 33 5.29 -12.93 3.67
N PHE A 34 6.06 -11.88 3.97
CA PHE A 34 6.93 -11.24 2.98
C PHE A 34 7.90 -12.23 2.32
N PHE A 35 8.51 -13.13 3.10
CA PHE A 35 9.47 -14.09 2.56
C PHE A 35 8.82 -15.13 1.63
N GLU A 36 7.52 -15.40 1.77
CA GLU A 36 6.78 -16.22 0.81
C GLU A 36 6.62 -15.50 -0.53
N PHE A 37 6.35 -14.18 -0.52
CA PHE A 37 6.36 -13.39 -1.75
C PHE A 37 7.74 -13.40 -2.39
N TYR A 38 8.80 -13.16 -1.61
CA TYR A 38 10.18 -13.20 -2.11
C TYR A 38 10.54 -14.58 -2.70
N ARG A 39 10.18 -15.67 -2.02
CA ARG A 39 10.39 -17.04 -2.52
C ARG A 39 9.70 -17.28 -3.86
N ILE A 40 8.46 -16.82 -4.01
CA ILE A 40 7.70 -16.94 -5.27
C ILE A 40 8.32 -16.05 -6.36
N LEU A 41 8.72 -14.81 -6.02
CA LEU A 41 9.38 -13.90 -6.96
C LEU A 41 10.64 -14.53 -7.55
N THR A 42 11.51 -15.11 -6.71
CA THR A 42 12.73 -15.79 -7.14
C THR A 42 12.43 -17.02 -7.99
N LEU A 43 11.35 -17.76 -7.67
CA LEU A 43 10.94 -18.93 -8.46
C LEU A 43 10.40 -18.55 -9.86
N LEU A 44 9.73 -17.41 -9.97
CA LEU A 44 9.06 -16.97 -11.21
C LEU A 44 9.95 -16.12 -12.12
N LYS A 45 11.01 -15.52 -11.57
CA LYS A 45 11.98 -14.70 -12.31
C LYS A 45 12.52 -15.50 -13.51
N PRO A 46 12.44 -14.97 -14.74
CA PRO A 46 13.07 -15.58 -15.91
C PRO A 46 14.55 -15.85 -15.65
N LYS A 47 15.09 -16.87 -16.31
CA LYS A 47 16.53 -17.12 -16.32
C LYS A 47 17.21 -16.01 -17.12
N GLU A 48 18.51 -15.83 -16.93
CA GLU A 48 19.29 -14.76 -17.58
C GLU A 48 19.30 -14.86 -19.12
N ASP A 49 19.05 -16.05 -19.67
CA ASP A 49 18.96 -16.34 -21.11
C ASP A 49 17.54 -16.20 -21.68
N ASP A 50 16.56 -15.82 -20.86
CA ASP A 50 15.15 -15.71 -21.23
C ASP A 50 14.71 -14.24 -21.21
N ASP A 51 14.72 -13.60 -22.39
CA ASP A 51 14.35 -12.19 -22.60
C ASP A 51 12.85 -11.91 -22.45
N ARG A 52 12.04 -12.86 -21.96
CA ARG A 52 10.61 -12.63 -21.77
C ARG A 52 10.36 -11.48 -20.79
N PRO A 53 9.45 -10.55 -21.11
CA PRO A 53 9.07 -9.50 -20.17
C PRO A 53 8.52 -10.11 -18.88
N PHE A 54 9.09 -9.70 -17.75
CA PHE A 54 8.61 -10.10 -16.44
C PHE A 54 8.53 -8.89 -15.51
N PHE A 55 7.34 -8.65 -15.00
CA PHE A 55 7.06 -7.56 -14.08
C PHE A 55 6.67 -8.07 -12.71
N TRP A 56 6.98 -7.29 -11.69
CA TRP A 56 6.52 -7.55 -10.35
C TRP A 56 6.29 -6.26 -9.56
N LEU A 57 5.39 -6.35 -8.58
CA LEU A 57 5.04 -5.25 -7.69
C LEU A 57 4.73 -5.79 -6.30
N PHE A 58 5.36 -5.20 -5.29
CA PHE A 58 5.09 -5.47 -3.89
C PHE A 58 4.68 -4.19 -3.16
N GLU A 59 3.59 -4.25 -2.39
CA GLU A 59 3.04 -3.11 -1.65
C GLU A 59 3.13 -3.34 -0.13
N ASN A 60 3.41 -2.27 0.62
CA ASN A 60 3.23 -2.28 2.07
C ASN A 60 3.10 -0.88 2.69
N VAL A 61 2.79 -0.82 3.99
CA VAL A 61 2.58 0.42 4.75
C VAL A 61 3.84 1.27 4.88
N VAL A 62 3.69 2.60 4.79
CA VAL A 62 4.81 3.54 5.03
C VAL A 62 5.26 3.54 6.48
N PHE A 63 4.31 3.33 7.39
CA PHE A 63 4.52 3.40 8.82
C PHE A 63 5.04 2.07 9.39
N MET A 64 6.17 1.59 8.87
CA MET A 64 6.93 0.42 9.35
C MET A 64 8.27 0.85 9.96
N SER A 65 8.97 -0.05 10.66
CA SER A 65 10.28 0.29 11.22
C SER A 65 11.32 0.53 10.10
N ALA A 66 12.33 1.36 10.38
CA ALA A 66 13.41 1.62 9.43
C ALA A 66 14.21 0.35 9.09
N ASN A 67 14.38 -0.55 10.08
CA ASN A 67 15.05 -1.83 9.91
C ASN A 67 14.25 -2.75 8.98
N ASP A 68 12.94 -2.94 9.23
CA ASP A 68 12.08 -3.76 8.37
C ASP A 68 12.06 -3.23 6.93
N LYS A 69 12.00 -1.91 6.75
CA LYS A 69 12.08 -1.28 5.43
C LYS A 69 13.41 -1.61 4.74
N SER A 70 14.53 -1.44 5.46
CA SER A 70 15.87 -1.71 4.93
C SER A 70 16.04 -3.18 4.54
N ASP A 71 15.52 -4.10 5.34
CA ASP A 71 15.56 -5.52 5.05
C ASP A 71 14.71 -5.86 3.82
N ILE A 72 13.49 -5.35 3.72
CA ILE A 72 12.65 -5.51 2.51
C ILE A 72 13.38 -4.99 1.27
N CYS A 73 13.99 -3.78 1.33
CA CYS A 73 14.77 -3.24 0.22
C CYS A 73 15.95 -4.14 -0.16
N ARG A 74 16.63 -4.73 0.84
CA ARG A 74 17.76 -5.63 0.63
C ARG A 74 17.32 -6.93 -0.06
N PHE A 75 16.22 -7.55 0.37
CA PHE A 75 15.71 -8.77 -0.24
C PHE A 75 15.16 -8.52 -1.66
N LEU A 76 14.48 -7.40 -1.88
CA LEU A 76 13.91 -7.06 -3.18
C LEU A 76 14.90 -6.35 -4.13
N GLU A 77 16.14 -6.12 -3.69
CA GLU A 77 17.21 -5.46 -4.44
C GLU A 77 16.82 -4.10 -5.05
N CYS A 78 15.86 -3.40 -4.44
CA CYS A 78 15.41 -2.09 -4.90
C CYS A 78 14.81 -1.25 -3.75
N ASN A 79 14.76 0.07 -3.97
CA ASN A 79 14.10 1.00 -3.06
C ASN A 79 12.63 1.19 -3.44
N PRO A 80 11.74 1.43 -2.46
CA PRO A 80 10.34 1.67 -2.75
C PRO A 80 10.12 3.09 -3.27
N ILE A 81 9.05 3.23 -4.03
CA ILE A 81 8.41 4.52 -4.28
C ILE A 81 7.34 4.77 -3.23
N LEU A 82 7.12 6.04 -2.87
CA LEU A 82 6.05 6.46 -1.97
C LEU A 82 4.89 7.01 -2.80
N ILE A 83 3.74 6.35 -2.74
CA ILE A 83 2.50 6.83 -3.34
C ILE A 83 1.47 7.03 -2.24
N ASP A 84 0.88 8.24 -2.19
CA ASP A 84 -0.27 8.53 -1.33
C ASP A 84 -1.53 8.69 -2.19
N ALA A 85 -2.54 7.89 -1.88
CA ALA A 85 -3.82 7.91 -2.55
C ALA A 85 -4.57 9.24 -2.37
N VAL A 86 -4.15 10.14 -1.46
CA VAL A 86 -4.78 11.46 -1.30
C VAL A 86 -4.82 12.26 -2.60
N LYS A 87 -3.87 12.02 -3.52
CA LYS A 87 -3.81 12.69 -4.81
C LYS A 87 -4.95 12.26 -5.75
N VAL A 88 -5.41 11.01 -5.65
CA VAL A 88 -6.36 10.37 -6.61
C VAL A 88 -7.63 9.84 -5.95
N SER A 89 -7.77 10.00 -4.64
CA SER A 89 -8.89 9.48 -3.84
C SER A 89 -9.20 10.42 -2.68
N PRO A 90 -10.37 10.31 -2.04
CA PRO A 90 -10.74 11.18 -0.92
C PRO A 90 -10.10 10.74 0.40
N ALA A 91 -9.11 9.84 0.39
CA ALA A 91 -8.51 9.29 1.60
C ALA A 91 -6.98 9.39 1.59
N HIS A 92 -6.41 9.72 2.74
CA HIS A 92 -4.99 9.54 2.98
C HIS A 92 -4.65 8.05 3.03
N ARG A 93 -3.73 7.60 2.19
CA ARG A 93 -3.26 6.21 2.17
C ARG A 93 -1.86 6.13 1.55
N ALA A 94 -0.88 6.70 2.25
CA ALA A 94 0.52 6.56 1.88
C ALA A 94 0.98 5.10 2.00
N ARG A 95 1.55 4.56 0.92
CA ARG A 95 2.10 3.20 0.80
C ARG A 95 3.42 3.20 0.06
N TYR A 96 4.26 2.24 0.42
CA TYR A 96 5.48 1.92 -0.31
C TYR A 96 5.18 0.88 -1.38
N PHE A 97 5.74 1.09 -2.56
CA PHE A 97 5.68 0.13 -3.66
C PHE A 97 7.10 -0.18 -4.14
N TRP A 98 7.47 -1.45 -4.10
CA TRP A 98 8.69 -1.99 -4.71
C TRP A 98 8.32 -2.71 -5.99
N GLY A 99 9.15 -2.64 -7.01
CA GLY A 99 8.85 -3.32 -8.27
C GLY A 99 9.69 -2.80 -9.41
N ASN A 100 9.44 -3.35 -10.58
CA ASN A 100 10.10 -2.99 -11.84
C ASN A 100 9.11 -2.51 -12.91
N LEU A 101 7.90 -2.08 -12.51
CA LEU A 101 6.93 -1.57 -13.47
C LEU A 101 7.46 -0.29 -14.15
N PRO A 102 7.30 -0.16 -15.48
CA PRO A 102 7.76 1.03 -16.19
C PRO A 102 7.09 2.30 -15.67
N GLY A 103 7.90 3.34 -15.44
CA GLY A 103 7.38 4.65 -15.04
C GLY A 103 6.84 4.74 -13.62
N MET A 104 7.21 3.83 -12.72
CA MET A 104 6.81 3.86 -11.30
C MET A 104 7.07 5.21 -10.60
N ASN A 105 8.15 5.90 -10.95
CA ASN A 105 8.50 7.22 -10.38
C ASN A 105 7.78 8.41 -11.04
N ARG A 106 6.90 8.18 -12.01
CA ARG A 106 6.21 9.29 -12.69
C ARG A 106 5.27 10.01 -11.71
N PRO A 107 5.07 11.33 -11.86
CA PRO A 107 4.06 12.04 -11.09
C PRO A 107 2.68 11.38 -11.24
N LEU A 108 1.95 11.25 -10.13
CA LEU A 108 0.55 10.84 -10.19
C LEU A 108 -0.26 11.94 -10.89
N ALA A 109 -0.98 11.53 -11.93
CA ALA A 109 -1.99 12.37 -12.58
C ALA A 109 -3.36 11.93 -12.08
N THR A 110 -4.21 12.89 -11.73
CA THR A 110 -5.64 12.66 -11.51
C THR A 110 -6.33 12.49 -12.86
N SER A 111 -7.11 11.43 -13.01
CA SER A 111 -8.07 11.30 -14.09
C SER A 111 -9.27 12.22 -13.85
N LEU A 112 -9.98 12.61 -14.91
CA LEU A 112 -11.24 13.35 -14.79
C LEU A 112 -12.32 12.55 -14.04
N ASP A 113 -12.22 11.22 -14.07
CA ASP A 113 -13.16 10.31 -13.40
C ASP A 113 -12.81 10.07 -11.92
N ASP A 114 -11.68 10.58 -11.44
CA ASP A 114 -11.27 10.36 -10.06
C ASP A 114 -12.17 11.17 -9.11
N LYS A 115 -12.86 10.47 -8.21
CA LYS A 115 -13.60 11.09 -7.10
C LYS A 115 -12.62 11.55 -6.04
N VAL A 116 -12.12 12.77 -6.19
CA VAL A 116 -11.07 13.30 -5.33
C VAL A 116 -11.66 13.88 -4.04
N ALA A 117 -12.87 14.44 -4.03
CA ALA A 117 -13.48 14.95 -2.79
C ALA A 117 -14.36 13.89 -2.12
N LEU A 118 -14.42 13.92 -0.78
CA LEU A 118 -15.27 13.01 -0.01
C LEU A 118 -16.74 13.14 -0.44
N GLN A 119 -17.20 14.37 -0.71
CA GLN A 119 -18.57 14.66 -1.12
C GLN A 119 -18.98 13.88 -2.38
N ASP A 120 -18.06 13.71 -3.33
CA ASP A 120 -18.30 13.00 -4.59
C ASP A 120 -18.55 11.49 -4.38
N CYS A 121 -18.17 10.99 -3.20
CA CYS A 121 -18.34 9.61 -2.77
C CYS A 121 -19.53 9.39 -1.82
N LEU A 122 -20.31 10.43 -1.49
CA LEU A 122 -21.44 10.31 -0.58
C LEU A 122 -22.75 10.06 -1.33
N GLU A 123 -23.64 9.30 -0.68
CA GLU A 123 -25.04 9.15 -1.10
C GLU A 123 -25.84 10.45 -0.94
N VAL A 124 -26.94 10.55 -1.67
CA VAL A 124 -27.86 11.70 -1.62
C VAL A 124 -28.36 11.93 -0.18
N GLY A 125 -28.43 13.19 0.22
CA GLY A 125 -28.85 13.59 1.57
C GLY A 125 -27.74 13.46 2.63
N ARG A 126 -26.47 13.45 2.22
CA ARG A 126 -25.32 13.45 3.13
C ARG A 126 -24.34 14.56 2.77
N THR A 127 -23.81 15.24 3.77
CA THR A 127 -22.87 16.35 3.58
C THR A 127 -21.51 16.04 4.21
N ALA A 128 -20.45 16.13 3.43
CA ALA A 128 -19.07 15.98 3.87
C ALA A 128 -18.66 17.17 4.73
N LYS A 129 -18.05 16.90 5.89
CA LYS A 129 -17.46 17.91 6.78
C LYS A 129 -15.99 18.18 6.48
N PHE A 130 -15.37 17.31 5.69
CA PHE A 130 -13.95 17.35 5.31
C PHE A 130 -13.83 16.95 3.85
N ASP A 131 -12.91 17.57 3.12
CA ASP A 131 -12.64 17.22 1.72
C ASP A 131 -12.00 15.83 1.59
N LYS A 132 -11.16 15.47 2.56
CA LYS A 132 -10.43 14.21 2.63
C LYS A 132 -10.59 13.57 4.00
N VAL A 133 -10.63 12.24 4.03
CA VAL A 133 -10.60 11.46 5.27
C VAL A 133 -9.19 10.95 5.56
N ARG A 134 -8.88 10.78 6.84
CA ARG A 134 -7.68 10.06 7.30
C ARG A 134 -7.68 8.60 6.83
N THR A 135 -6.53 7.94 6.98
CA THR A 135 -6.36 6.52 6.65
C THR A 135 -7.40 5.65 7.34
N ILE A 136 -8.27 5.05 6.53
CA ILE A 136 -9.25 4.07 6.98
C ILE A 136 -8.53 2.76 7.32
N THR A 137 -8.75 2.24 8.51
CA THR A 137 -8.22 0.96 8.97
C THR A 137 -9.36 -0.01 9.27
N THR A 138 -9.04 -1.24 9.67
CA THR A 138 -10.03 -2.26 10.02
C THR A 138 -10.88 -1.90 11.25
N LYS A 139 -10.44 -0.94 12.07
CA LYS A 139 -11.17 -0.51 13.28
C LYS A 139 -12.07 0.68 12.95
N SER A 140 -13.31 0.63 13.42
CA SER A 140 -14.33 1.68 13.18
C SER A 140 -13.92 3.06 13.69
N ASN A 141 -13.07 3.13 14.73
CA ASN A 141 -12.55 4.40 15.23
C ASN A 141 -11.69 5.17 14.20
N SER A 142 -11.15 4.49 13.17
CA SER A 142 -10.38 5.16 12.10
C SER A 142 -11.21 6.11 11.25
N ILE A 143 -12.55 5.97 11.25
CA ILE A 143 -13.43 6.87 10.50
C ILE A 143 -13.53 8.25 11.18
N ARG A 144 -13.31 8.32 12.49
CA ARG A 144 -13.31 9.59 13.22
C ARG A 144 -12.09 10.40 12.80
N GLN A 145 -12.31 11.69 12.53
CA GLN A 145 -11.24 12.59 12.09
C GLN A 145 -10.41 13.08 13.30
N GLY A 146 -9.65 12.17 13.91
CA GLY A 146 -8.92 12.40 15.17
C GLY A 146 -9.20 11.32 16.22
N LYS A 147 -8.39 11.27 17.30
CA LYS A 147 -8.56 10.29 18.39
C LYS A 147 -9.96 10.31 19.01
N SER A 148 -10.53 11.51 19.16
CA SER A 148 -11.90 11.75 19.62
C SER A 148 -12.64 12.70 18.66
N GLY A 149 -12.27 12.68 17.39
CA GLY A 149 -12.77 13.62 16.40
C GLY A 149 -14.24 13.36 16.00
N PRO A 150 -14.88 14.34 15.34
CA PRO A 150 -16.20 14.16 14.77
C PRO A 150 -16.17 13.11 13.64
N LEU A 151 -17.35 12.57 13.33
CA LEU A 151 -17.54 11.81 12.09
C LEU A 151 -17.38 12.75 10.88
N PRO A 152 -16.85 12.25 9.75
CA PRO A 152 -16.53 13.08 8.60
C PRO A 152 -17.76 13.51 7.79
N VAL A 153 -18.95 13.02 8.13
CA VAL A 153 -20.18 13.21 7.38
C VAL A 153 -21.32 13.62 8.32
N ALA A 154 -22.09 14.62 7.93
CA ALA A 154 -23.40 14.94 8.49
C ALA A 154 -24.51 14.23 7.69
N MET A 155 -25.57 13.83 8.39
CA MET A 155 -26.86 13.51 7.76
C MET A 155 -27.64 14.79 7.54
#